data_AF-A0A959P122-F1
#
_entry.id   AF-A0A959P122-F1
#
_cell.length_a   1.000
_cell.length_b   1.000
_cell.length_c   1.000
_cell.angle_alpha   90.00
_cell.angle_beta   90.00
_cell.angle_gamma   90.00
#
_symmetry.space_group_name_H-M   'P 1'
#
loop_
_entity.id
_entity.type
_entity.pdbx_description
1 polymer ?
#
loop_
_entity_poly.entity_id
_entity_poly.type
_entity_poly.pdbx_seq_one_letter_code
_entity_poly.pdbx_strand_id
1 'polypeptide(L)'
;SVEFNYDFTFKDFNLIAIFLKNDELDISGSGTGTVKNDSMQFRISTEIEIQNLLNKKDSLLLYLSDSKANLNFSRDNQEVSFNKIFGSVSLEGDKIYAGAELNDVQADFIFNQSKLFFNTSLGVGDNLTTEMEGTISTFSADEEIRFNAITLNYKNIPWTSFDTSSVIFAGSGIQLSNLILENANALVTVNGQINNDESHNFFVEIENLPGEILSSYFANENDKPLKGDVNLNFSSTGFLTEPELDGDISFNEITYNDVVFGSLTGKLKHYKNVSQLDFEFNNPKLKSLEPILTLHAVLPFSLNYKGGNEVIDPDSDIDISLKSSDFNLGAFGNLIPYIKNQSGIIQSNIQVNGTYSNTVTNGFLNVEDGRFTFIENNLDYSFLLNSTFEDQIATINQFQIANHAGSKYSGKINAVGEIELKEFPFNKIDVSINGSLALLGSKSKTKDASIYGDLFIKTDNNW
;
A
#
# COMPACT_ATOMS: atom_id res chain seq x y z
N SER A 1 -39.81 -17.62 40.24
CA SER A 1 -38.51 -17.50 39.56
C SER A 1 -38.30 -18.74 38.73
N VAL A 2 -37.67 -18.59 37.57
CA VAL A 2 -37.24 -19.68 36.69
C VAL A 2 -35.71 -19.67 36.70
N GLU A 3 -35.09 -20.79 37.00
CA GLU A 3 -33.65 -20.98 36.92
C GLU A 3 -33.38 -22.37 36.35
N PHE A 4 -32.60 -22.44 35.28
CA PHE A 4 -32.17 -23.70 34.69
C PHE A 4 -30.81 -23.56 34.02
N ASN A 5 -30.09 -24.68 33.99
CA ASN A 5 -28.89 -24.83 33.20
C ASN A 5 -29.24 -25.52 31.89
N TYR A 6 -28.47 -25.26 30.85
CA TYR A 6 -28.62 -25.91 29.56
C TYR A 6 -27.25 -26.22 28.95
N ASP A 7 -27.26 -27.18 28.05
CA ASP A 7 -26.17 -27.52 27.16
C ASP A 7 -26.75 -27.76 25.76
N PHE A 8 -25.96 -27.49 24.73
CA PHE A 8 -26.34 -27.75 23.35
C PHE A 8 -25.11 -28.13 22.51
N THR A 9 -25.39 -28.75 21.36
CA THR A 9 -24.38 -29.05 20.34
C THR A 9 -24.94 -28.63 18.98
N PHE A 10 -24.13 -27.91 18.21
CA PHE A 10 -24.43 -27.58 16.83
C PHE A 10 -23.98 -28.73 15.93
N LYS A 11 -24.90 -29.28 15.15
CA LYS A 11 -24.57 -30.26 14.12
C LYS A 11 -25.58 -30.18 12.99
N ASP A 12 -25.09 -30.05 11.77
CA ASP A 12 -25.86 -30.19 10.52
C ASP A 12 -27.00 -29.16 10.36
N PHE A 13 -26.63 -27.93 9.99
CA PHE A 13 -27.55 -26.80 9.79
C PHE A 13 -28.09 -26.66 8.36
N ASN A 14 -27.91 -27.68 7.52
CA ASN A 14 -28.33 -27.65 6.11
C ASN A 14 -29.82 -27.29 5.92
N LEU A 15 -30.70 -27.75 6.82
CA LEU A 15 -32.13 -27.40 6.77
C LEU A 15 -32.40 -25.95 7.18
N ILE A 16 -31.64 -25.41 8.13
CA ILE A 16 -31.77 -24.01 8.60
C ILE A 16 -31.23 -23.04 7.55
N ALA A 17 -30.17 -23.43 6.82
CA ALA A 17 -29.61 -22.68 5.69
C ALA A 17 -30.68 -22.29 4.66
N ILE A 18 -31.56 -23.25 4.32
CA ILE A 18 -32.66 -23.06 3.37
C ILE A 18 -33.64 -21.97 3.87
N PHE A 19 -33.94 -21.96 5.17
CA PHE A 19 -34.85 -20.96 5.75
C PHE A 19 -34.23 -19.56 5.83
N LEU A 20 -32.92 -19.48 6.08
CA LEU A 20 -32.18 -18.20 6.15
C LEU A 20 -31.82 -17.63 4.77
N LYS A 21 -32.07 -18.39 3.69
CA LYS A 21 -31.65 -18.08 2.32
C LYS A 21 -30.14 -17.84 2.24
N ASN A 22 -29.37 -18.67 2.93
CA ASN A 22 -27.93 -18.73 2.76
C ASN A 22 -27.59 -19.76 1.68
N ASP A 23 -26.54 -19.50 0.91
CA ASP A 23 -26.03 -20.44 -0.08
C ASP A 23 -25.37 -21.64 0.60
N GLU A 24 -24.69 -21.38 1.73
CA GLU A 24 -24.04 -22.40 2.55
C GLU A 24 -24.08 -21.96 4.02
N LEU A 25 -24.42 -22.89 4.90
CA LEU A 25 -24.33 -22.71 6.35
C LEU A 25 -23.92 -24.04 6.98
N ASP A 26 -22.67 -24.12 7.39
CA ASP A 26 -22.14 -25.20 8.21
C ASP A 26 -21.71 -24.64 9.56
N ILE A 27 -22.09 -25.31 10.63
CA ILE A 27 -21.71 -24.93 11.99
C ILE A 27 -21.55 -26.19 12.83
N SER A 28 -20.39 -26.28 13.48
CA SER A 28 -20.06 -27.31 14.44
C SER A 28 -19.50 -26.67 15.70
N GLY A 29 -19.92 -27.20 16.84
CA GLY A 29 -19.55 -26.64 18.13
C GLY A 29 -20.49 -27.07 19.24
N SER A 30 -20.25 -26.56 20.42
CA SER A 30 -21.06 -26.81 21.61
C SER A 30 -21.19 -25.55 22.44
N GLY A 31 -22.12 -25.55 23.38
CA GLY A 31 -22.20 -24.49 24.36
C GLY A 31 -22.95 -24.93 25.58
N THR A 32 -22.71 -24.21 26.68
CA THR A 32 -23.38 -24.44 27.94
C THR A 32 -23.74 -23.10 28.56
N GLY A 33 -24.72 -23.09 29.46
CA GLY A 33 -25.10 -21.85 30.09
C GLY A 33 -26.17 -21.97 31.15
N THR A 34 -26.55 -20.82 31.68
CA THR A 34 -27.56 -20.69 32.73
C THR A 34 -28.52 -19.56 32.37
N VAL A 35 -29.81 -19.78 32.61
CA VAL A 35 -30.85 -18.74 32.53
C VAL A 35 -31.46 -18.57 33.91
N LYS A 36 -31.58 -17.33 34.37
CA LYS A 36 -32.32 -16.98 35.59
C LYS A 36 -33.30 -15.86 35.28
N ASN A 37 -34.53 -16.00 35.75
CA ASN A 37 -35.57 -15.01 35.56
C ASN A 37 -36.47 -14.91 36.80
N ASP A 38 -36.59 -13.72 37.37
CA ASP A 38 -37.49 -13.42 38.48
C ASP A 38 -38.30 -12.14 38.23
N SER A 39 -39.01 -11.63 39.23
CA SER A 39 -39.83 -10.42 39.06
C SER A 39 -39.00 -9.13 38.88
N MET A 40 -37.72 -9.16 39.24
CA MET A 40 -36.81 -8.01 39.18
C MET A 40 -35.91 -8.08 37.94
N GLN A 41 -35.42 -9.26 37.57
CA GLN A 41 -34.38 -9.37 36.54
C GLN A 41 -34.45 -10.66 35.73
N PHE A 42 -33.99 -10.54 34.49
CA PHE A 42 -33.59 -11.64 33.62
C PHE A 42 -32.07 -11.67 33.53
N ARG A 43 -31.46 -12.86 33.53
CA ARG A 43 -30.03 -13.08 33.30
C ARG A 43 -29.81 -14.32 32.44
N ILE A 44 -28.87 -14.24 31.53
CA ILE A 44 -28.37 -15.37 30.75
C ILE A 44 -26.84 -15.31 30.72
N SER A 45 -26.20 -16.46 30.92
CA SER A 45 -24.75 -16.63 30.80
C SER A 45 -24.51 -17.85 29.92
N THR A 46 -23.74 -17.70 28.84
CA THR A 46 -23.46 -18.75 27.85
C THR A 46 -21.98 -18.78 27.53
N GLU A 47 -21.40 -19.97 27.52
CA GLU A 47 -20.08 -20.25 26.94
C GLU A 47 -20.31 -21.07 25.67
N ILE A 48 -19.68 -20.67 24.56
CA ILE A 48 -19.82 -21.30 23.25
C ILE A 48 -18.42 -21.64 22.74
N GLU A 49 -18.23 -22.89 22.33
CA GLU A 49 -17.08 -23.35 21.58
C GLU A 49 -17.51 -23.61 20.14
N ILE A 50 -16.96 -22.85 19.20
CA ILE A 50 -17.20 -22.95 17.77
C ILE A 50 -16.00 -23.64 17.16
N GLN A 51 -16.17 -24.90 16.75
CA GLN A 51 -15.13 -25.64 16.05
C GLN A 51 -15.02 -25.15 14.60
N ASN A 52 -16.16 -24.98 13.95
CA ASN A 52 -16.26 -24.42 12.61
C ASN A 52 -17.57 -23.65 12.46
N LEU A 53 -17.51 -22.50 11.81
CA LEU A 53 -18.67 -21.82 11.26
C LEU A 53 -18.31 -21.36 9.86
N LEU A 54 -19.05 -21.84 8.87
CA LEU A 54 -19.01 -21.39 7.49
C LEU A 54 -20.37 -20.85 7.14
N ASN A 55 -20.46 -19.57 6.80
CA ASN A 55 -21.68 -18.94 6.31
C ASN A 55 -21.36 -18.20 5.02
N LYS A 56 -22.01 -18.62 3.94
CA LYS A 56 -21.92 -18.00 2.63
C LYS A 56 -23.30 -17.49 2.21
N LYS A 57 -23.34 -16.21 1.83
CA LYS A 57 -24.53 -15.59 1.27
C LYS A 57 -24.12 -14.60 0.19
N ASP A 58 -24.53 -14.87 -1.05
CA ASP A 58 -24.12 -14.12 -2.23
C ASP A 58 -22.59 -14.12 -2.37
N SER A 59 -21.95 -12.94 -2.40
CA SER A 59 -20.48 -12.79 -2.40
C SER A 59 -19.86 -12.71 -1.00
N LEU A 60 -20.67 -12.68 0.05
CA LEU A 60 -20.19 -12.56 1.43
C LEU A 60 -19.89 -13.94 1.99
N LEU A 61 -18.65 -14.11 2.42
CA LEU A 61 -18.15 -15.31 3.09
C LEU A 61 -17.72 -14.93 4.51
N LEU A 62 -18.32 -15.62 5.49
CA LEU A 62 -17.91 -15.60 6.88
C LEU A 62 -17.40 -16.99 7.25
N TYR A 63 -16.20 -17.06 7.78
CA TYR A 63 -15.61 -18.29 8.31
C TYR A 63 -15.05 -18.03 9.71
N LEU A 64 -15.27 -18.95 10.64
CA LEU A 64 -14.64 -18.97 11.96
C LEU A 64 -14.16 -20.39 12.23
N SER A 65 -12.95 -20.53 12.74
CA SER A 65 -12.43 -21.80 13.24
C SER A 65 -11.90 -21.65 14.65
N ASP A 66 -12.04 -22.71 15.45
CA ASP A 66 -11.45 -22.82 16.79
C ASP A 66 -11.67 -21.56 17.64
N SER A 67 -12.93 -21.10 17.68
CA SER A 67 -13.31 -19.86 18.35
C SER A 67 -14.11 -20.14 19.63
N LYS A 68 -14.00 -19.26 20.61
CA LYS A 68 -14.75 -19.30 21.86
C LYS A 68 -15.48 -17.99 22.08
N ALA A 69 -16.73 -18.07 22.51
CA ALA A 69 -17.51 -16.89 22.85
C ALA A 69 -18.15 -17.04 24.23
N ASN A 70 -17.98 -16.02 25.08
CA ASN A 70 -18.63 -15.93 26.38
C ASN A 70 -19.63 -14.78 26.37
N LEU A 71 -20.89 -15.07 26.65
CA LEU A 71 -21.99 -14.11 26.61
C LEU A 71 -22.63 -14.02 27.98
N ASN A 72 -22.70 -12.82 28.53
CA ASN A 72 -23.35 -12.57 29.80
C ASN A 72 -24.32 -11.40 29.62
N PHE A 73 -25.62 -11.62 29.75
CA PHE A 73 -26.61 -10.56 29.63
C PHE A 73 -27.54 -10.53 30.83
N SER A 74 -27.98 -9.34 31.17
CA SER A 74 -28.98 -9.08 32.18
C SER A 74 -29.90 -7.94 31.76
N ARG A 75 -31.15 -8.03 32.20
CA ARG A 75 -32.17 -7.02 31.93
C ARG A 75 -33.02 -6.84 33.17
N ASP A 76 -33.31 -5.59 33.52
CA ASP A 76 -34.34 -5.26 34.51
C ASP A 76 -35.73 -5.59 33.95
N ASN A 77 -36.51 -6.41 34.67
CA ASN A 77 -37.86 -6.79 34.26
C ASN A 77 -38.93 -5.76 34.65
N GLN A 78 -38.59 -4.78 35.49
CA GLN A 78 -39.52 -3.74 35.91
C GLN A 78 -39.72 -2.68 34.82
N GLU A 79 -38.82 -2.61 33.85
CA GLU A 79 -38.93 -1.72 32.70
C GLU A 79 -38.65 -2.47 31.39
N VAL A 80 -39.62 -2.48 30.49
CA VAL A 80 -39.47 -3.09 29.16
C VAL A 80 -38.79 -2.08 28.23
N SER A 81 -37.49 -1.89 28.41
CA SER A 81 -36.66 -1.05 27.54
C SER A 81 -35.36 -1.75 27.18
N PHE A 82 -35.00 -1.71 25.89
CA PHE A 82 -33.69 -2.14 25.42
C PHE A 82 -32.56 -1.24 25.97
N ASN A 83 -32.88 -0.04 26.45
CA ASN A 83 -31.94 0.88 27.08
C ASN A 83 -31.49 0.45 28.47
N LYS A 84 -31.96 -0.70 28.99
CA LYS A 84 -31.56 -1.27 30.29
C LYS A 84 -31.01 -2.68 30.16
N ILE A 85 -30.46 -3.01 28.99
CA ILE A 85 -29.66 -4.22 28.81
C ILE A 85 -28.25 -3.94 29.31
N PHE A 86 -27.77 -4.82 30.19
CA PHE A 86 -26.39 -4.84 30.66
C PHE A 86 -25.78 -6.18 30.31
N GLY A 87 -24.56 -6.19 29.80
CA GLY A 87 -23.93 -7.45 29.50
C GLY A 87 -22.53 -7.33 28.97
N SER A 88 -21.91 -8.47 28.73
CA SER A 88 -20.65 -8.56 28.03
C SER A 88 -20.67 -9.70 27.02
N VAL A 89 -19.91 -9.52 25.94
CA VAL A 89 -19.57 -10.56 24.98
C VAL A 89 -18.05 -10.56 24.86
N SER A 90 -17.42 -11.68 25.14
CA SER A 90 -15.99 -11.90 24.89
C SER A 90 -15.86 -12.93 23.77
N LEU A 91 -15.03 -12.65 22.78
CA LEU A 91 -14.74 -13.53 21.65
C LEU A 91 -13.23 -13.74 21.57
N GLU A 92 -12.83 -14.99 21.45
CA GLU A 92 -11.47 -15.44 21.15
C GLU A 92 -11.55 -16.29 19.88
N GLY A 93 -10.66 -16.11 18.92
CA GLY A 93 -10.63 -16.96 17.73
C GLY A 93 -9.28 -16.93 17.03
N ASP A 94 -8.77 -18.11 16.70
CA ASP A 94 -7.47 -18.26 16.06
C ASP A 94 -7.50 -17.72 14.63
N LYS A 95 -8.56 -18.02 13.87
CA LYS A 95 -8.73 -17.60 12.49
C LYS A 95 -10.19 -17.30 12.15
N ILE A 96 -10.43 -16.08 11.66
CA ILE A 96 -11.71 -15.58 11.19
C ILE A 96 -11.53 -15.04 9.78
N TYR A 97 -12.42 -15.36 8.85
CA TYR A 97 -12.48 -14.70 7.55
C TYR A 97 -13.79 -13.94 7.44
N ALA A 98 -13.71 -12.63 7.23
CA ALA A 98 -14.86 -11.76 7.02
C ALA A 98 -14.48 -10.67 6.00
N GLY A 99 -14.39 -11.04 4.72
CA GLY A 99 -13.84 -10.19 3.65
C GLY A 99 -12.32 -10.04 3.69
N ALA A 100 -11.71 -10.12 4.88
CA ALA A 100 -10.28 -10.25 5.12
C ALA A 100 -9.99 -11.44 6.03
N GLU A 101 -8.78 -12.00 5.93
CA GLU A 101 -8.27 -12.98 6.88
C GLU A 101 -7.80 -12.27 8.16
N LEU A 102 -8.42 -12.63 9.26
CA LEU A 102 -8.15 -12.14 10.60
C LEU A 102 -7.59 -13.29 11.45
N ASN A 103 -6.54 -13.03 12.21
CA ASN A 103 -5.89 -14.02 13.05
C ASN A 103 -5.78 -13.51 14.49
N ASP A 104 -5.64 -14.40 15.47
CA ASP A 104 -5.43 -14.07 16.88
C ASP A 104 -6.46 -13.04 17.42
N VAL A 105 -7.73 -13.23 17.06
CA VAL A 105 -8.81 -12.30 17.38
C VAL A 105 -9.18 -12.42 18.84
N GLN A 106 -9.11 -11.30 19.55
CA GLN A 106 -9.62 -11.12 20.91
C GLN A 106 -10.52 -9.90 20.93
N ALA A 107 -11.76 -10.04 21.36
CA ALA A 107 -12.71 -8.93 21.37
C ALA A 107 -13.63 -8.99 22.58
N ASP A 108 -13.59 -7.96 23.41
CA ASP A 108 -14.48 -7.75 24.54
C ASP A 108 -15.44 -6.61 24.25
N PHE A 109 -16.73 -6.88 24.40
CA PHE A 109 -17.81 -5.91 24.26
C PHE A 109 -18.56 -5.82 25.57
N ILE A 110 -18.79 -4.61 26.09
CA ILE A 110 -19.59 -4.36 27.29
C ILE A 110 -20.78 -3.49 26.91
N PHE A 111 -21.96 -4.05 27.05
CA PHE A 111 -23.23 -3.36 26.88
C PHE A 111 -23.61 -2.69 28.19
N ASN A 112 -23.71 -1.36 28.15
CA ASN A 112 -24.20 -0.57 29.27
C ASN A 112 -25.25 0.41 28.75
N GLN A 113 -26.51 0.00 28.84
CA GLN A 113 -27.64 0.80 28.40
C GLN A 113 -27.55 1.13 26.90
N SER A 114 -27.38 2.40 26.55
CA SER A 114 -27.33 2.87 25.16
C SER A 114 -25.92 2.95 24.58
N LYS A 115 -24.91 2.44 25.30
CA LYS A 115 -23.51 2.46 24.88
C LYS A 115 -22.93 1.06 24.93
N LEU A 116 -22.22 0.70 23.87
CA LEU A 116 -21.39 -0.48 23.80
C LEU A 116 -19.94 -0.02 23.90
N PHE A 117 -19.20 -0.51 24.88
CA PHE A 117 -17.75 -0.32 25.01
C PHE A 117 -17.07 -1.52 24.37
N PHE A 118 -16.02 -1.29 23.60
CA PHE A 118 -15.26 -2.39 23.00
C PHE A 118 -13.78 -2.25 23.31
N ASN A 119 -13.11 -3.40 23.41
CA ASN A 119 -11.67 -3.55 23.37
C ASN A 119 -11.37 -4.75 22.46
N THR A 120 -10.63 -4.53 21.39
CA THR A 120 -10.35 -5.55 20.39
C THR A 120 -8.87 -5.60 20.04
N SER A 121 -8.35 -6.79 19.81
CA SER A 121 -7.02 -7.08 19.26
C SER A 121 -7.18 -8.10 18.15
N LEU A 122 -6.53 -7.89 17.01
CA LEU A 122 -6.57 -8.81 15.88
C LEU A 122 -5.35 -8.62 14.97
N GLY A 123 -4.93 -9.69 14.31
CA GLY A 123 -4.06 -9.66 13.13
C GLY A 123 -4.87 -9.60 11.84
N VAL A 124 -4.37 -8.93 10.80
CA VAL A 124 -4.92 -8.89 9.44
C VAL A 124 -3.83 -9.35 8.47
N GLY A 125 -4.03 -10.51 7.86
CA GLY A 125 -2.96 -11.18 7.10
C GLY A 125 -1.70 -11.40 7.96
N ASP A 126 -0.52 -11.30 7.33
CA ASP A 126 0.76 -11.63 7.98
C ASP A 126 1.49 -10.41 8.59
N ASN A 127 1.09 -9.18 8.21
CA ASN A 127 1.92 -7.99 8.41
C ASN A 127 1.29 -6.90 9.26
N LEU A 128 0.00 -7.02 9.62
CA LEU A 128 -0.71 -5.99 10.37
C LEU A 128 -1.30 -6.61 11.63
N THR A 129 -0.96 -6.06 12.80
CA THR A 129 -1.72 -6.28 14.03
C THR A 129 -2.36 -4.97 14.46
N THR A 130 -3.51 -5.06 15.10
CA THR A 130 -4.32 -3.90 15.48
C THR A 130 -4.94 -4.13 16.84
N GLU A 131 -4.83 -3.14 17.72
CA GLU A 131 -5.55 -3.06 18.98
C GLU A 131 -6.42 -1.79 18.94
N MET A 132 -7.68 -1.88 19.36
CA MET A 132 -8.61 -0.76 19.35
C MET A 132 -9.49 -0.79 20.61
N GLU A 133 -9.64 0.36 21.24
CA GLU A 133 -10.64 0.55 22.30
C GLU A 133 -11.54 1.72 21.99
N GLY A 134 -12.79 1.62 22.40
CA GLY A 134 -13.76 2.65 22.05
C GLY A 134 -15.18 2.40 22.51
N THR A 135 -16.09 3.18 21.93
CA THR A 135 -17.51 3.10 22.20
C THR A 135 -18.34 3.19 20.93
N ILE A 136 -19.45 2.47 20.90
CA ILE A 136 -20.48 2.58 19.88
C ILE A 136 -21.75 3.10 20.56
N SER A 137 -22.34 4.16 19.99
CA SER A 137 -23.64 4.71 20.40
C SER A 137 -24.68 4.31 19.36
N THR A 138 -25.54 3.34 19.67
CA THR A 138 -26.43 2.66 18.71
C THR A 138 -27.89 3.13 18.73
N PHE A 139 -28.22 4.22 19.46
CA PHE A 139 -29.61 4.61 19.73
C PHE A 139 -29.95 6.07 19.39
N SER A 140 -29.10 6.73 18.60
CA SER A 140 -29.42 7.98 17.89
C SER A 140 -29.86 7.66 16.45
N ALA A 141 -30.40 8.65 15.72
CA ALA A 141 -30.67 8.51 14.28
C ALA A 141 -29.40 8.23 13.47
N ASP A 142 -28.25 8.60 14.03
CA ASP A 142 -26.91 8.35 13.51
C ASP A 142 -26.20 7.36 14.44
N GLU A 143 -25.47 6.40 13.88
CA GLU A 143 -24.61 5.50 14.64
C GLU A 143 -23.20 6.11 14.70
N GLU A 144 -22.67 6.28 15.91
CA GLU A 144 -21.33 6.82 16.12
C GLU A 144 -20.44 5.75 16.74
N ILE A 145 -19.32 5.47 16.08
CA ILE A 145 -18.20 4.69 16.61
C ILE A 145 -17.11 5.68 16.99
N ARG A 146 -16.73 5.71 18.26
CA ARG A 146 -15.59 6.48 18.76
C ARG A 146 -14.47 5.54 19.14
N PHE A 147 -13.29 5.75 18.58
CA PHE A 147 -12.07 5.05 18.93
C PHE A 147 -11.26 5.93 19.87
N ASN A 148 -11.17 5.52 21.13
CA ASN A 148 -10.43 6.27 22.16
C ASN A 148 -8.93 6.03 22.05
N ALA A 149 -8.54 4.80 21.69
CA ALA A 149 -7.18 4.46 21.34
C ALA A 149 -7.15 3.43 20.20
N ILE A 150 -6.20 3.59 19.30
CA ILE A 150 -5.87 2.67 18.22
C ILE A 150 -4.37 2.45 18.28
N THR A 151 -3.93 1.19 18.31
CA THR A 151 -2.54 0.80 18.09
C THR A 151 -2.50 -0.07 16.85
N LEU A 152 -1.71 0.31 15.86
CA LEU A 152 -1.46 -0.49 14.66
C LEU A 152 0.01 -0.87 14.67
N ASN A 153 0.33 -2.09 14.24
CA ASN A 153 1.70 -2.47 13.98
C ASN A 153 1.75 -3.07 12.58
N TYR A 154 2.28 -2.30 11.63
CA TYR A 154 2.45 -2.74 10.25
C TYR A 154 3.93 -2.99 9.98
N LYS A 155 4.29 -4.22 9.61
CA LYS A 155 5.69 -4.64 9.38
C LYS A 155 6.64 -4.25 10.53
N ASN A 156 6.23 -4.48 11.77
CA ASN A 156 6.98 -4.12 13.00
C ASN A 156 7.17 -2.61 13.23
N ILE A 157 6.37 -1.75 12.58
CA ILE A 157 6.37 -0.30 12.77
C ILE A 157 5.07 0.08 13.51
N PRO A 158 5.17 0.50 14.79
CA PRO A 158 4.00 0.81 15.60
C PRO A 158 3.45 2.21 15.26
N TRP A 159 2.14 2.33 15.20
CA TRP A 159 1.41 3.58 15.09
C TRP A 159 0.39 3.63 16.21
N THR A 160 0.26 4.77 16.87
CA THR A 160 -0.75 4.97 17.91
C THR A 160 -1.64 6.14 17.56
N SER A 161 -2.91 6.09 17.94
CA SER A 161 -3.77 7.26 17.81
C SER A 161 -3.33 8.35 18.79
N PHE A 162 -3.18 9.57 18.31
CA PHE A 162 -2.87 10.74 19.15
C PHE A 162 -4.09 11.21 19.98
N ASP A 163 -5.28 11.13 19.39
CA ASP A 163 -6.54 11.57 20.00
C ASP A 163 -7.70 10.64 19.59
N THR A 164 -8.88 10.87 20.18
CA THR A 164 -10.09 10.15 19.83
C THR A 164 -10.48 10.42 18.37
N SER A 165 -10.68 9.36 17.61
CA SER A 165 -11.26 9.42 16.26
C SER A 165 -12.70 8.93 16.28
N SER A 166 -13.49 9.34 15.29
CA SER A 166 -14.89 8.92 15.18
C SER A 166 -15.30 8.61 13.75
N VAL A 167 -16.12 7.58 13.61
CA VAL A 167 -16.86 7.27 12.39
C VAL A 167 -18.35 7.43 12.68
N ILE A 168 -19.01 8.27 11.90
CA ILE A 168 -20.45 8.53 12.00
C ILE A 168 -21.14 7.94 10.77
N PHE A 169 -22.12 7.07 10.98
CA PHE A 169 -23.02 6.56 9.97
C PHE A 169 -24.35 7.29 10.12
N ALA A 170 -24.62 8.23 9.22
CA ALA A 170 -25.82 9.06 9.23
C ALA A 170 -26.67 8.82 7.98
N GLY A 171 -27.91 9.30 8.00
CA GLY A 171 -28.80 9.26 6.82
C GLY A 171 -28.26 10.03 5.61
N SER A 172 -27.22 10.86 5.77
CA SER A 172 -26.53 11.57 4.70
C SER A 172 -25.33 10.81 4.12
N GLY A 173 -24.77 9.83 4.83
CA GLY A 173 -23.55 9.13 4.44
C GLY A 173 -22.68 8.69 5.62
N ILE A 174 -21.40 8.45 5.34
CA ILE A 174 -20.38 8.04 6.31
C ILE A 174 -19.36 9.17 6.46
N GLN A 175 -19.04 9.55 7.70
CA GLN A 175 -18.02 10.55 8.01
C GLN A 175 -16.95 9.98 8.92
N LEU A 176 -15.68 10.15 8.56
CA LEU A 176 -14.49 9.91 9.38
C LEU A 176 -13.96 11.24 9.89
N SER A 177 -13.67 11.34 11.17
CA SER A 177 -13.13 12.55 11.79
C SER A 177 -12.01 12.24 12.76
N ASN A 178 -10.97 13.07 12.69
CA ASN A 178 -9.85 13.12 13.62
C ASN A 178 -9.08 11.80 13.75
N LEU A 179 -8.92 11.03 12.66
CA LEU A 179 -7.99 9.90 12.68
C LEU A 179 -6.57 10.44 12.55
N ILE A 180 -5.90 10.62 13.69
CA ILE A 180 -4.52 11.07 13.77
C ILE A 180 -3.70 9.92 14.34
N LEU A 181 -2.82 9.36 13.51
CA LEU A 181 -1.88 8.31 13.89
C LEU A 181 -0.48 8.91 14.01
N GLU A 182 0.24 8.55 15.07
CA GLU A 182 1.60 9.00 15.34
C GLU A 182 2.60 7.84 15.37
N ASN A 183 3.81 8.11 14.88
CA ASN A 183 4.99 7.28 15.09
C ASN A 183 6.17 8.21 15.41
N ALA A 184 6.58 8.24 16.68
CA ALA A 184 7.59 9.18 17.16
C ALA A 184 7.23 10.65 16.84
N ASN A 185 7.85 11.24 15.82
CA ASN A 185 7.56 12.61 15.36
C ASN A 185 6.71 12.66 14.08
N ALA A 186 6.43 11.51 13.47
CA ALA A 186 5.61 11.40 12.27
C ALA A 186 4.13 11.46 12.65
N LEU A 187 3.35 12.23 11.88
CA LEU A 187 1.90 12.30 12.03
C LEU A 187 1.23 11.94 10.70
N VAL A 188 0.16 11.16 10.77
CA VAL A 188 -0.72 10.85 9.65
C VAL A 188 -2.14 11.19 10.08
N THR A 189 -2.69 12.23 9.47
CA THR A 189 -4.04 12.74 9.73
C THR A 189 -4.95 12.39 8.55
N VAL A 190 -6.08 11.74 8.85
CA VAL A 190 -7.09 11.37 7.86
C VAL A 190 -8.46 11.89 8.29
N ASN A 191 -9.12 12.63 7.40
CA ASN A 191 -10.48 13.11 7.57
C ASN A 191 -11.26 12.91 6.29
N GLY A 192 -12.58 12.73 6.39
CA GLY A 192 -13.41 12.81 5.20
C GLY A 192 -14.82 12.30 5.35
N GLN A 193 -15.55 12.32 4.25
CA GLN A 193 -16.93 11.87 4.18
C GLN A 193 -17.26 11.29 2.80
N ILE A 194 -18.15 10.31 2.78
CA ILE A 194 -18.81 9.79 1.59
C ILE A 194 -20.30 9.99 1.80
N ASN A 195 -20.94 10.74 0.90
CA ASN A 195 -22.36 10.98 0.92
C ASN A 195 -23.13 9.87 0.18
N ASN A 196 -24.42 9.76 0.45
CA ASN A 196 -25.30 8.77 -0.21
C ASN A 196 -25.52 9.04 -1.70
N ASP A 197 -25.27 10.26 -2.17
CA ASP A 197 -25.23 10.60 -3.60
C ASP A 197 -23.88 10.29 -4.25
N GLU A 198 -22.99 9.61 -3.52
CA GLU A 198 -21.67 9.18 -3.95
C GLU A 198 -20.68 10.33 -4.15
N SER A 199 -21.04 11.54 -3.73
CA SER A 199 -20.07 12.62 -3.58
C SER A 199 -19.19 12.36 -2.35
N HIS A 200 -17.93 12.77 -2.43
CA HIS A 200 -16.99 12.62 -1.33
C HIS A 200 -16.11 13.84 -1.13
N ASN A 201 -15.52 13.92 0.06
CA ASN A 201 -14.43 14.83 0.38
C ASN A 201 -13.51 14.13 1.38
N PHE A 202 -12.27 13.90 0.99
CA PHE A 202 -11.24 13.27 1.80
C PHE A 202 -10.00 14.16 1.86
N PHE A 203 -9.38 14.20 3.03
CA PHE A 203 -8.14 14.90 3.28
C PHE A 203 -7.17 13.97 4.01
N VAL A 204 -5.95 13.91 3.51
CA VAL A 204 -4.83 13.18 4.11
C VAL A 204 -3.66 14.15 4.26
N GLU A 205 -3.15 14.25 5.47
CA GLU A 205 -1.95 15.02 5.78
C GLU A 205 -0.93 14.08 6.44
N ILE A 206 0.30 14.12 5.95
CA ILE A 206 1.43 13.41 6.50
C ILE A 206 2.47 14.46 6.85
N GLU A 207 2.92 14.49 8.09
CA GLU A 207 3.97 15.38 8.58
C GLU A 207 5.16 14.57 9.08
N ASN A 208 6.36 14.98 8.68
CA ASN A 208 7.64 14.45 9.15
C ASN A 208 7.73 12.92 9.13
N LEU A 209 7.18 12.26 8.11
CA LEU A 209 7.27 10.81 7.96
C LEU A 209 8.72 10.43 7.58
N PRO A 210 9.44 9.64 8.42
CA PRO A 210 10.79 9.22 8.08
C PRO A 210 10.80 8.38 6.80
N GLY A 211 11.71 8.70 5.88
CA GLY A 211 11.91 7.94 4.64
C GLY A 211 12.20 6.45 4.88
N GLU A 212 12.70 6.09 6.07
CA GLU A 212 12.92 4.71 6.46
C GLU A 212 11.63 3.92 6.57
N ILE A 213 10.55 4.55 7.03
CA ILE A 213 9.22 3.94 7.09
C ILE A 213 8.73 3.68 5.67
N LEU A 214 8.82 4.66 4.76
CA LEU A 214 8.45 4.45 3.35
C LEU A 214 9.25 3.32 2.71
N SER A 215 10.56 3.27 2.98
CA SER A 215 11.43 2.20 2.50
C SER A 215 10.99 0.84 3.01
N SER A 216 10.58 0.71 4.28
CA SER A 216 10.10 -0.57 4.83
C SER A 216 8.77 -1.04 4.21
N TYR A 217 7.92 -0.09 3.82
CA TYR A 217 6.61 -0.38 3.25
C TYR A 217 6.72 -0.79 1.78
N PHE A 218 7.54 -0.08 1.01
CA PHE A 218 7.61 -0.21 -0.45
C PHE A 218 8.88 -0.92 -0.98
N ALA A 219 9.95 -1.02 -0.18
CA ALA A 219 11.17 -1.73 -0.56
C ALA A 219 11.30 -3.06 0.22
N ASN A 220 12.24 -3.91 -0.21
CA ASN A 220 12.49 -5.21 0.42
C ASN A 220 13.27 -5.05 1.74
N GLU A 221 13.01 -5.91 2.72
CA GLU A 221 13.57 -5.86 4.09
C GLU A 221 15.11 -5.82 4.19
N ASN A 222 15.82 -6.24 3.14
CA ASN A 222 17.29 -6.33 3.12
C ASN A 222 17.99 -5.08 2.55
N ASP A 223 17.22 -4.07 2.12
CA ASP A 223 17.78 -2.86 1.54
C ASP A 223 18.08 -1.81 2.62
N LYS A 224 19.14 -1.04 2.40
CA LYS A 224 19.37 0.14 3.24
C LYS A 224 18.23 1.12 2.99
N PRO A 225 17.64 1.71 4.03
CA PRO A 225 16.52 2.60 3.81
C PRO A 225 16.99 3.94 3.25
N LEU A 226 16.14 4.57 2.44
CA LEU A 226 16.18 6.01 2.21
C LEU A 226 15.87 6.71 3.53
N LYS A 227 16.56 7.82 3.82
CA LYS A 227 16.30 8.66 4.99
C LYS A 227 15.90 10.07 4.56
N GLY A 228 15.32 10.81 5.50
CA GLY A 228 14.85 12.19 5.34
C GLY A 228 13.37 12.30 5.73
N ASP A 229 12.79 13.49 5.59
CA ASP A 229 11.44 13.78 6.09
C ASP A 229 10.46 13.95 4.94
N VAL A 230 9.40 13.14 4.92
CA VAL A 230 8.32 13.24 3.95
C VAL A 230 7.13 13.96 4.53
N ASN A 231 6.65 14.95 3.79
CA ASN A 231 5.40 15.63 4.07
C ASN A 231 4.48 15.52 2.86
N LEU A 232 3.20 15.27 3.08
CA LEU A 232 2.17 15.16 2.05
C LEU A 232 0.93 15.90 2.52
N ASN A 233 0.38 16.73 1.65
CA ASN A 233 -0.99 17.22 1.76
C ASN A 233 -1.76 16.71 0.55
N PHE A 234 -2.84 15.99 0.76
CA PHE A 234 -3.63 15.40 -0.31
C PHE A 234 -5.11 15.56 -0.02
N SER A 235 -5.86 15.95 -1.05
CA SER A 235 -7.30 16.05 -1.02
C SER A 235 -7.92 15.32 -2.21
N SER A 236 -9.07 14.69 -1.97
CA SER A 236 -9.88 14.04 -2.99
C SER A 236 -11.33 14.49 -2.80
N THR A 237 -11.92 15.08 -3.83
CA THR A 237 -13.30 15.57 -3.84
C THR A 237 -14.05 15.05 -5.07
N GLY A 238 -15.29 15.49 -5.28
CA GLY A 238 -16.09 15.13 -6.46
C GLY A 238 -16.97 13.91 -6.19
N PHE A 239 -17.11 13.03 -7.18
CA PHE A 239 -17.88 11.80 -7.07
C PHE A 239 -16.95 10.58 -7.11
N LEU A 240 -17.35 9.47 -6.47
CA LEU A 240 -16.55 8.23 -6.49
C LEU A 240 -16.25 7.70 -7.90
N THR A 241 -17.05 8.07 -8.91
CA THR A 241 -16.86 7.69 -10.32
C THR A 241 -16.02 8.68 -11.14
N GLU A 242 -15.80 9.88 -10.61
CA GLU A 242 -15.03 10.95 -11.25
C GLU A 242 -14.41 11.82 -10.14
N PRO A 243 -13.41 11.31 -9.42
CA PRO A 243 -12.80 12.03 -8.31
C PRO A 243 -11.91 13.16 -8.84
N GLU A 244 -11.87 14.27 -8.12
CA GLU A 244 -10.93 15.37 -8.32
C GLU A 244 -9.85 15.29 -7.24
N LEU A 245 -8.58 15.29 -7.63
CA LEU A 245 -7.45 15.14 -6.72
C LEU A 245 -6.59 16.41 -6.72
N ASP A 246 -6.11 16.83 -5.56
CA ASP A 246 -5.08 17.87 -5.42
C ASP A 246 -4.12 17.45 -4.31
N GLY A 247 -2.83 17.45 -4.59
CA GLY A 247 -1.82 17.08 -3.62
C GLY A 247 -0.47 17.75 -3.81
N ASP A 248 0.17 18.06 -2.69
CA ASP A 248 1.51 18.59 -2.59
C ASP A 248 2.36 17.62 -1.76
N ILE A 249 3.52 17.22 -2.28
CA ILE A 249 4.47 16.34 -1.58
C ILE A 249 5.83 17.04 -1.46
N SER A 250 6.51 16.81 -0.34
CA SER A 250 7.92 17.15 -0.17
C SER A 250 8.65 16.00 0.50
N PHE A 251 9.88 15.73 0.05
CA PHE A 251 10.80 14.82 0.69
C PHE A 251 12.12 15.55 0.88
N ASN A 252 12.37 15.95 2.12
CA ASN A 252 13.50 16.79 2.49
C ASN A 252 14.71 15.95 2.90
N GLU A 253 15.91 16.44 2.54
CA GLU A 253 17.19 15.85 2.96
C GLU A 253 17.34 14.36 2.61
N ILE A 254 16.87 13.97 1.41
CA ILE A 254 16.95 12.62 0.87
C ILE A 254 18.38 12.11 0.99
N THR A 255 18.54 11.09 1.82
CA THR A 255 19.84 10.52 2.17
C THR A 255 19.83 9.03 1.94
N TYR A 256 20.87 8.54 1.28
CA TYR A 256 21.06 7.12 1.05
C TYR A 256 22.54 6.78 1.22
N ASN A 257 22.85 5.67 1.90
CA ASN A 257 24.25 5.30 2.22
C ASN A 257 25.04 6.45 2.90
N ASP A 258 24.38 7.20 3.79
CA ASP A 258 24.94 8.37 4.48
C ASP A 258 25.41 9.51 3.55
N VAL A 259 24.97 9.48 2.28
CA VAL A 259 25.15 10.54 1.30
C VAL A 259 23.84 11.32 1.17
N VAL A 260 23.88 12.62 1.46
CA VAL A 260 22.75 13.54 1.24
C VAL A 260 22.73 13.96 -0.24
N PHE A 261 21.63 13.66 -0.93
CA PHE A 261 21.42 13.92 -2.36
C PHE A 261 20.68 15.22 -2.63
N GLY A 262 19.70 15.59 -1.80
CA GLY A 262 18.90 16.79 -2.00
C GLY A 262 17.48 16.65 -1.46
N SER A 263 16.55 17.40 -2.03
CA SER A 263 15.13 17.34 -1.69
C SER A 263 14.28 17.26 -2.94
N LEU A 264 13.15 16.55 -2.84
CA LEU A 264 12.11 16.46 -3.86
C LEU A 264 10.91 17.30 -3.42
N THR A 265 10.33 18.05 -4.33
CA THR A 265 9.01 18.67 -4.18
C THR A 265 8.14 18.27 -5.36
N GLY A 266 6.86 18.05 -5.12
CA GLY A 266 5.94 17.58 -6.14
C GLY A 266 4.53 18.12 -5.96
N LYS A 267 3.82 18.27 -7.08
CA LYS A 267 2.40 18.58 -7.14
C LYS A 267 1.70 17.58 -8.03
N LEU A 268 0.51 17.17 -7.61
CA LEU A 268 -0.38 16.30 -8.35
C LEU A 268 -1.76 16.96 -8.40
N LYS A 269 -2.33 17.07 -9.59
CA LYS A 269 -3.72 17.47 -9.77
C LYS A 269 -4.41 16.51 -10.70
N HIS A 270 -5.63 16.11 -10.38
CA HIS A 270 -6.48 15.34 -11.28
C HIS A 270 -7.83 16.02 -11.39
N TYR A 271 -8.22 16.40 -12.60
CA TYR A 271 -9.50 17.07 -12.83
C TYR A 271 -10.04 16.70 -14.21
N LYS A 272 -11.31 16.30 -14.29
CA LYS A 272 -12.00 15.93 -15.54
C LYS A 272 -11.19 14.94 -16.39
N ASN A 273 -10.75 13.85 -15.79
CA ASN A 273 -9.97 12.78 -16.42
C ASN A 273 -8.58 13.24 -16.94
N VAL A 274 -8.00 14.30 -16.38
CA VAL A 274 -6.65 14.74 -16.72
C VAL A 274 -5.83 14.88 -15.45
N SER A 275 -4.71 14.16 -15.39
CA SER A 275 -3.70 14.29 -14.35
C SER A 275 -2.59 15.24 -14.79
N GLN A 276 -2.20 16.14 -13.90
CA GLN A 276 -1.03 17.00 -14.03
C GLN A 276 -0.06 16.67 -12.90
N LEU A 277 1.19 16.41 -13.25
CA LEU A 277 2.26 16.07 -12.32
C LEU A 277 3.42 17.03 -12.54
N ASP A 278 3.84 17.71 -11.48
CA ASP A 278 4.99 18.61 -11.50
C ASP A 278 5.93 18.23 -10.37
N PHE A 279 7.11 17.72 -10.69
CA PHE A 279 8.13 17.32 -9.72
C PHE A 279 9.44 18.03 -9.97
N GLU A 280 10.09 18.46 -8.89
CA GLU A 280 11.37 19.12 -8.93
C GLU A 280 12.30 18.51 -7.87
N PHE A 281 13.53 18.23 -8.27
CA PHE A 281 14.58 17.80 -7.35
C PHE A 281 15.64 18.89 -7.25
N ASN A 282 15.93 19.30 -6.02
CA ASN A 282 16.89 20.36 -5.72
C ASN A 282 18.06 19.80 -4.91
N ASN A 283 19.28 20.15 -5.29
CA ASN A 283 20.47 19.81 -4.51
C ASN A 283 21.16 21.10 -4.01
N PRO A 284 21.00 21.45 -2.72
CA PRO A 284 21.52 22.70 -2.19
C PRO A 284 23.05 22.80 -2.25
N LYS A 285 23.77 21.67 -2.35
CA LYS A 285 25.24 21.67 -2.46
C LYS A 285 25.74 22.22 -3.79
N LEU A 286 24.93 22.13 -4.86
CA LEU A 286 25.32 22.57 -6.20
C LEU A 286 25.19 24.08 -6.41
N LYS A 287 24.64 24.82 -5.44
CA LYS A 287 24.42 26.29 -5.51
C LYS A 287 23.70 26.74 -6.80
N SER A 288 22.91 25.84 -7.39
CA SER A 288 22.05 26.15 -8.53
C SER A 288 20.78 26.84 -8.04
N LEU A 289 20.30 27.82 -8.80
CA LEU A 289 18.97 28.39 -8.61
C LEU A 289 17.88 27.58 -9.32
N GLU A 290 18.28 26.72 -10.26
CA GLU A 290 17.39 25.84 -11.01
C GLU A 290 17.42 24.42 -10.42
N PRO A 291 16.28 23.70 -10.42
CA PRO A 291 16.26 22.29 -10.06
C PRO A 291 17.19 21.44 -10.94
N ILE A 292 17.76 20.40 -10.35
CA ILE A 292 18.68 19.49 -11.05
C ILE A 292 17.97 18.36 -11.79
N LEU A 293 16.69 18.15 -11.46
CA LEU A 293 15.76 17.29 -12.17
C LEU A 293 14.38 17.95 -12.12
N THR A 294 13.68 18.00 -13.26
CA THR A 294 12.28 18.41 -13.35
C THR A 294 11.51 17.39 -14.17
N LEU A 295 10.32 17.02 -13.71
CA LEU A 295 9.34 16.24 -14.46
C LEU A 295 8.04 17.02 -14.49
N HIS A 296 7.56 17.32 -15.69
CA HIS A 296 6.23 17.83 -15.93
C HIS A 296 5.47 16.79 -16.75
N ALA A 297 4.26 16.43 -16.38
CA ALA A 297 3.44 15.50 -17.14
C ALA A 297 1.96 15.90 -17.12
N VAL A 298 1.31 15.78 -18.27
CA VAL A 298 -0.13 15.89 -18.48
C VAL A 298 -0.61 14.58 -19.08
N LEU A 299 -1.41 13.83 -18.32
CA LEU A 299 -1.81 12.47 -18.64
C LEU A 299 -3.34 12.36 -18.55
N PRO A 300 -4.06 12.18 -19.67
CA PRO A 300 -5.49 11.96 -19.65
C PRO A 300 -5.82 10.49 -19.33
N PHE A 301 -6.63 10.25 -18.32
CA PHE A 301 -7.20 8.95 -17.98
C PHE A 301 -8.36 9.13 -17.00
N SER A 302 -9.31 8.19 -16.98
CA SER A 302 -10.43 8.22 -16.04
C SER A 302 -10.15 7.44 -14.77
N LEU A 303 -10.35 8.09 -13.61
CA LEU A 303 -10.30 7.46 -12.29
C LEU A 303 -11.70 7.06 -11.81
N ASN A 304 -11.83 5.87 -11.19
CA ASN A 304 -13.09 5.40 -10.62
C ASN A 304 -12.86 4.50 -9.40
N TYR A 305 -13.31 4.93 -8.22
CA TYR A 305 -13.13 4.20 -6.96
C TYR A 305 -14.06 3.00 -6.78
N LYS A 306 -15.05 2.80 -7.65
CA LYS A 306 -16.04 1.70 -7.54
C LYS A 306 -15.61 0.37 -8.17
N GLY A 307 -14.36 0.25 -8.62
CA GLY A 307 -13.83 -1.01 -9.14
C GLY A 307 -14.01 -1.22 -10.65
N GLY A 308 -13.91 -0.14 -11.43
CA GLY A 308 -13.63 -0.23 -12.87
C GLY A 308 -12.13 -0.11 -13.14
N ASN A 309 -11.62 -0.76 -14.19
CA ASN A 309 -10.26 -0.46 -14.65
C ASN A 309 -10.19 1.03 -15.03
N GLU A 310 -9.06 1.67 -14.74
CA GLU A 310 -8.74 2.97 -15.30
C GLU A 310 -8.92 2.89 -16.83
N VAL A 311 -9.72 3.81 -17.37
CA VAL A 311 -9.96 3.85 -18.81
C VAL A 311 -8.99 4.85 -19.40
N ILE A 312 -8.05 4.32 -20.18
CA ILE A 312 -7.14 5.10 -21.01
C ILE A 312 -7.72 5.12 -22.41
N ASP A 313 -8.02 6.31 -22.92
CA ASP A 313 -8.34 6.50 -24.32
C ASP A 313 -7.02 6.55 -25.12
N PRO A 314 -6.75 5.57 -26.01
CA PRO A 314 -5.51 5.50 -26.76
C PRO A 314 -5.22 6.76 -27.59
N ASP A 315 -6.25 7.51 -27.97
CA ASP A 315 -6.14 8.68 -28.84
C ASP A 315 -6.11 10.02 -28.08
N SER A 316 -6.07 9.97 -26.75
CA SER A 316 -5.95 11.17 -25.93
C SER A 316 -4.51 11.68 -25.87
N ASP A 317 -4.35 13.01 -25.97
CA ASP A 317 -3.05 13.68 -26.02
C ASP A 317 -2.33 13.67 -24.66
N ILE A 318 -1.07 13.26 -24.68
CA ILE A 318 -0.13 13.33 -23.55
C ILE A 318 0.95 14.39 -23.80
N ASP A 319 1.47 14.95 -22.72
CA ASP A 319 2.64 15.84 -22.72
C ASP A 319 3.51 15.48 -21.51
N ILE A 320 4.75 15.07 -21.73
CA ILE A 320 5.71 14.74 -20.68
C ILE A 320 7.05 15.42 -20.99
N SER A 321 7.55 16.20 -20.04
CA SER A 321 8.86 16.84 -20.11
C SER A 321 9.73 16.39 -18.95
N LEU A 322 10.88 15.78 -19.24
CA LEU A 322 11.89 15.39 -18.27
C LEU A 322 13.18 16.13 -18.56
N LYS A 323 13.69 16.91 -17.61
CA LYS A 323 14.98 17.59 -17.73
C LYS A 323 15.85 17.28 -16.53
N SER A 324 17.13 17.04 -16.79
CA SER A 324 18.14 16.81 -15.77
C SER A 324 19.44 17.47 -16.19
N SER A 325 20.07 18.21 -15.28
CA SER A 325 21.31 18.94 -15.55
C SER A 325 22.54 18.34 -14.88
N ASP A 326 22.40 17.61 -13.78
CA ASP A 326 23.46 16.86 -13.08
C ASP A 326 22.85 15.95 -11.98
N PHE A 327 21.78 15.23 -12.30
CA PHE A 327 21.07 14.42 -11.31
C PHE A 327 21.83 13.13 -10.97
N ASN A 328 22.11 12.89 -9.68
CA ASN A 328 22.81 11.70 -9.25
C ASN A 328 21.83 10.53 -9.02
N LEU A 329 22.01 9.44 -9.77
CA LEU A 329 21.22 8.20 -9.70
C LEU A 329 21.10 7.60 -8.30
N GLY A 330 22.09 7.85 -7.43
CA GLY A 330 22.07 7.36 -6.05
C GLY A 330 20.91 7.91 -5.21
N ALA A 331 20.29 9.02 -5.64
CA ALA A 331 19.10 9.58 -5.00
C ALA A 331 17.88 8.61 -5.04
N PHE A 332 17.85 7.67 -5.98
CA PHE A 332 16.80 6.64 -6.05
C PHE A 332 16.97 5.49 -5.04
N GLY A 333 18.04 5.47 -4.24
CA GLY A 333 18.25 4.41 -3.25
C GLY A 333 18.33 3.02 -3.89
N ASN A 334 17.48 2.08 -3.48
CA ASN A 334 17.29 0.78 -4.14
C ASN A 334 15.89 0.62 -4.74
N LEU A 335 15.25 1.73 -5.14
CA LEU A 335 13.90 1.70 -5.71
C LEU A 335 13.87 1.15 -7.16
N ILE A 336 15.00 1.09 -7.85
CA ILE A 336 15.07 0.60 -9.23
C ILE A 336 15.11 -0.94 -9.22
N PRO A 337 14.17 -1.64 -9.89
CA PRO A 337 14.15 -3.10 -9.91
C PRO A 337 15.45 -3.73 -10.44
N TYR A 338 15.79 -4.91 -9.92
CA TYR A 338 16.93 -5.75 -10.32
C TYR A 338 18.33 -5.16 -10.11
N ILE A 339 18.46 -3.90 -9.72
CA ILE A 339 19.74 -3.26 -9.41
C ILE A 339 19.72 -2.63 -8.02
N LYS A 340 20.89 -2.47 -7.42
CA LYS A 340 21.08 -1.75 -6.16
C LYS A 340 22.37 -0.96 -6.19
N ASN A 341 22.55 -0.05 -5.23
CA ASN A 341 23.75 0.80 -5.10
C ASN A 341 24.06 1.56 -6.41
N GLN A 342 23.03 1.97 -7.14
CA GLN A 342 23.21 2.72 -8.37
C GLN A 342 23.81 4.09 -8.08
N SER A 343 24.64 4.57 -8.99
CA SER A 343 25.25 5.89 -8.97
C SER A 343 25.61 6.28 -10.40
N GLY A 344 25.97 7.54 -10.59
CA GLY A 344 26.22 8.14 -11.90
C GLY A 344 25.41 9.41 -12.07
N ILE A 345 25.78 10.21 -13.06
CA ILE A 345 25.16 11.50 -13.32
C ILE A 345 24.28 11.38 -14.56
N ILE A 346 23.00 11.68 -14.41
CA ILE A 346 22.04 11.78 -15.51
C ILE A 346 22.02 13.21 -16.03
N GLN A 347 22.13 13.35 -17.33
CA GLN A 347 21.81 14.57 -18.06
C GLN A 347 20.77 14.25 -19.11
N SER A 348 19.66 14.98 -19.11
CA SER A 348 18.55 14.70 -20.01
C SER A 348 17.76 15.95 -20.36
N ASN A 349 17.16 15.91 -21.54
CA ASN A 349 16.08 16.80 -21.93
C ASN A 349 15.23 15.98 -22.89
N ILE A 350 14.15 15.39 -22.39
CA ILE A 350 13.25 14.51 -23.11
C ILE A 350 11.88 15.15 -23.11
N GLN A 351 11.25 15.17 -24.29
CA GLN A 351 9.88 15.58 -24.47
C GLN A 351 9.11 14.45 -25.14
N VAL A 352 8.00 14.02 -24.54
CA VAL A 352 7.06 13.04 -25.10
C VAL A 352 5.74 13.76 -25.33
N ASN A 353 5.27 13.78 -26.57
CA ASN A 353 3.99 14.36 -26.97
C ASN A 353 3.17 13.38 -27.82
N GLY A 354 1.98 13.77 -28.25
CA GLY A 354 1.12 12.96 -29.12
C GLY A 354 0.12 12.16 -28.28
N THR A 355 -0.35 11.02 -28.79
CA THR A 355 -1.35 10.20 -28.09
C THR A 355 -0.70 8.96 -27.47
N TYR A 356 -1.38 8.26 -26.55
CA TYR A 356 -0.88 6.98 -26.04
C TYR A 356 -0.60 5.95 -27.14
N SER A 357 -1.42 5.94 -28.21
CA SER A 357 -1.27 5.06 -29.37
C SER A 357 -0.17 5.50 -30.34
N ASN A 358 0.20 6.78 -30.32
CA ASN A 358 1.13 7.37 -31.28
C ASN A 358 1.95 8.48 -30.62
N THR A 359 2.82 8.07 -29.71
CA THR A 359 3.72 9.00 -29.00
C THR A 359 4.83 9.50 -29.93
N VAL A 360 5.32 10.69 -29.64
CA VAL A 360 6.44 11.34 -30.31
C VAL A 360 7.41 11.78 -29.22
N THR A 361 8.55 11.11 -29.15
CA THR A 361 9.61 11.32 -28.17
C THR A 361 10.80 12.00 -28.81
N ASN A 362 11.20 13.15 -28.30
CA ASN A 362 12.34 13.92 -28.79
C ASN A 362 13.30 14.27 -27.66
N GLY A 363 14.59 14.33 -27.97
CA GLY A 363 15.60 14.84 -27.07
C GLY A 363 16.74 13.87 -26.79
N PHE A 364 17.27 13.85 -25.56
CA PHE A 364 18.42 13.01 -25.22
C PHE A 364 18.40 12.53 -23.76
N LEU A 365 19.10 11.41 -23.54
CA LEU A 365 19.42 10.86 -22.23
C LEU A 365 20.87 10.42 -22.22
N ASN A 366 21.64 10.99 -21.30
CA ASN A 366 23.02 10.62 -21.06
C ASN A 366 23.19 10.19 -19.60
N VAL A 367 23.98 9.14 -19.40
CA VAL A 367 24.43 8.70 -18.09
C VAL A 367 25.94 8.58 -18.10
N GLU A 368 26.59 9.37 -17.26
CA GLU A 368 28.03 9.36 -17.07
C GLU A 368 28.41 8.74 -15.72
N ASP A 369 29.58 8.10 -15.68
CA ASP A 369 30.13 7.43 -14.49
C ASP A 369 29.14 6.49 -13.78
N GLY A 370 28.25 5.87 -14.56
CA GLY A 370 27.23 4.96 -14.08
C GLY A 370 27.84 3.75 -13.38
N ARG A 371 27.31 3.37 -12.22
CA ARG A 371 27.63 2.12 -11.53
C ARG A 371 26.40 1.53 -10.89
N PHE A 372 26.33 0.21 -10.76
CA PHE A 372 25.30 -0.49 -10.01
C PHE A 372 25.76 -1.90 -9.64
N THR A 373 25.09 -2.53 -8.69
CA THR A 373 25.18 -3.97 -8.43
C THR A 373 23.94 -4.65 -9.00
N PHE A 374 24.11 -5.65 -9.87
CA PHE A 374 22.98 -6.45 -10.36
C PHE A 374 22.56 -7.46 -9.28
N ILE A 375 21.28 -7.48 -8.91
CA ILE A 375 20.82 -8.25 -7.76
C ILE A 375 20.94 -9.76 -7.99
N GLU A 376 20.67 -10.22 -9.21
CA GLU A 376 20.62 -11.65 -9.55
C GLU A 376 21.98 -12.34 -9.44
N ASN A 377 23.07 -11.67 -9.84
CA ASN A 377 24.41 -12.25 -9.77
C ASN A 377 25.34 -11.60 -8.73
N ASN A 378 24.87 -10.55 -8.06
CA ASN A 378 25.58 -9.76 -7.05
C ASN A 378 26.96 -9.24 -7.53
N LEU A 379 27.10 -9.01 -8.84
CA LEU A 379 28.29 -8.41 -9.44
C LEU A 379 28.11 -6.90 -9.61
N ASP A 380 29.22 -6.17 -9.47
CA ASP A 380 29.25 -4.73 -9.62
C ASP A 380 29.62 -4.39 -11.07
N TYR A 381 28.82 -3.54 -11.69
CA TYR A 381 28.99 -3.08 -13.06
C TYR A 381 29.19 -1.57 -13.10
N SER A 382 30.00 -1.12 -14.05
CA SER A 382 30.05 0.28 -14.48
C SER A 382 29.40 0.40 -15.85
N PHE A 383 28.66 1.47 -16.10
CA PHE A 383 28.03 1.72 -17.38
C PHE A 383 28.10 3.19 -17.79
N LEU A 384 27.96 3.41 -19.09
CA LEU A 384 27.78 4.72 -19.69
C LEU A 384 26.71 4.58 -20.76
N LEU A 385 25.85 5.59 -20.87
CA LEU A 385 24.80 5.67 -21.88
C LEU A 385 24.84 7.05 -22.53
N ASN A 386 24.79 7.08 -23.85
CA ASN A 386 24.45 8.24 -24.65
C ASN A 386 23.39 7.80 -25.65
N SER A 387 22.21 8.39 -25.53
CA SER A 387 21.10 8.12 -26.44
C SER A 387 20.36 9.39 -26.82
N THR A 388 19.88 9.40 -28.06
CA THR A 388 19.03 10.45 -28.62
C THR A 388 17.67 9.85 -28.99
N PHE A 389 16.65 10.67 -28.93
CA PHE A 389 15.29 10.31 -29.31
C PHE A 389 14.84 11.26 -30.41
N GLU A 390 14.38 10.69 -31.53
CA GLU A 390 13.79 11.41 -32.64
C GLU A 390 12.51 10.68 -33.05
N ASP A 391 11.37 11.34 -32.81
CA ASP A 391 10.03 10.80 -32.97
C ASP A 391 9.81 9.46 -32.23
N GLN A 392 9.83 8.34 -32.95
CA GLN A 392 9.56 7.00 -32.40
C GLN A 392 10.80 6.12 -32.41
N ILE A 393 11.98 6.71 -32.58
CA ILE A 393 13.25 6.01 -32.65
C ILE A 393 14.13 6.50 -31.50
N ALA A 394 14.54 5.56 -30.65
CA ALA A 394 15.63 5.78 -29.71
C ALA A 394 16.93 5.27 -30.32
N THR A 395 17.88 6.16 -30.56
CA THR A 395 19.21 5.81 -31.04
C THR A 395 20.16 5.71 -29.86
N ILE A 396 20.75 4.53 -29.67
CA ILE A 396 21.85 4.30 -28.74
C ILE A 396 23.14 4.68 -29.48
N ASN A 397 23.58 5.92 -29.28
CA ASN A 397 24.83 6.42 -29.86
C ASN A 397 26.04 5.74 -29.22
N GLN A 398 25.94 5.47 -27.92
CA GLN A 398 26.94 4.72 -27.18
C GLN A 398 26.30 4.12 -25.94
N PHE A 399 26.36 2.80 -25.83
CA PHE A 399 26.18 2.11 -24.55
C PHE A 399 27.44 1.32 -24.24
N GLN A 400 27.88 1.42 -22.99
CA GLN A 400 28.99 0.62 -22.48
C GLN A 400 28.57 0.03 -21.15
N ILE A 401 28.85 -1.25 -20.95
CA ILE A 401 28.79 -1.89 -19.64
C ILE A 401 30.06 -2.70 -19.42
N ALA A 402 30.63 -2.62 -18.22
CA ALA A 402 31.84 -3.34 -17.86
C ALA A 402 31.76 -3.90 -16.44
N ASN A 403 32.42 -5.02 -16.19
CA ASN A 403 32.60 -5.52 -14.83
C ASN A 403 33.47 -4.53 -14.05
N HIS A 404 32.97 -4.10 -12.89
CA HIS A 404 33.68 -3.20 -12.00
C HIS A 404 34.35 -3.96 -10.83
N ALA A 405 33.61 -4.87 -10.18
CA ALA A 405 34.11 -5.69 -9.08
C ALA A 405 33.30 -7.00 -8.91
N GLY A 406 33.86 -7.95 -8.15
CA GLY A 406 33.16 -9.19 -7.76
C GLY A 406 33.43 -10.42 -8.66
N SER A 407 34.11 -10.23 -9.79
CA SER A 407 34.57 -11.32 -10.66
C SER A 407 36.09 -11.30 -10.84
N LYS A 408 36.68 -12.47 -11.04
CA LYS A 408 38.10 -12.63 -11.43
C LYS A 408 38.34 -12.15 -12.86
N TYR A 409 37.31 -12.19 -13.70
CA TYR A 409 37.39 -11.79 -15.10
C TYR A 409 36.74 -10.41 -15.28
N SER A 410 37.47 -9.51 -15.94
CA SER A 410 36.96 -8.22 -16.37
C SER A 410 36.52 -8.30 -17.82
N GLY A 411 35.27 -7.95 -18.10
CA GLY A 411 34.76 -7.76 -19.45
C GLY A 411 34.22 -6.34 -19.63
N LYS A 412 34.15 -5.92 -20.90
CA LYS A 412 33.43 -4.73 -21.35
C LYS A 412 32.64 -5.09 -22.60
N ILE A 413 31.37 -4.73 -22.62
CA ILE A 413 30.49 -4.75 -23.78
C ILE A 413 30.28 -3.29 -24.22
N ASN A 414 30.30 -3.07 -25.53
CA ASN A 414 29.81 -1.85 -26.15
C ASN A 414 28.62 -2.22 -27.03
N ALA A 415 27.62 -1.35 -27.05
CA ALA A 415 26.47 -1.48 -27.93
C ALA A 415 26.14 -0.14 -28.59
N VAL A 416 25.70 -0.22 -29.84
CA VAL A 416 25.14 0.90 -30.61
C VAL A 416 23.96 0.37 -31.42
N GLY A 417 22.96 1.20 -31.67
CA GLY A 417 21.81 0.75 -32.44
C GLY A 417 20.57 1.60 -32.25
N GLU A 418 19.43 1.05 -32.64
CA GLU A 418 18.15 1.73 -32.66
C GLU A 418 17.06 0.84 -32.06
N ILE A 419 16.09 1.50 -31.40
CA ILE A 419 14.90 0.87 -30.83
C ILE A 419 13.68 1.64 -31.35
N GLU A 420 12.71 0.93 -31.94
CA GLU A 420 11.42 1.50 -32.32
C GLU A 420 10.47 1.51 -31.10
N LEU A 421 9.93 2.68 -30.78
CA LEU A 421 9.16 2.96 -29.56
C LEU A 421 7.63 2.82 -29.73
N LYS A 422 7.14 2.36 -30.89
CA LYS A 422 5.69 2.32 -31.21
C LYS A 422 4.84 1.40 -30.35
N GLU A 423 5.40 0.28 -29.91
CA GLU A 423 4.63 -0.76 -29.20
C GLU A 423 5.44 -1.21 -27.98
N PHE A 424 4.76 -1.53 -26.88
CA PHE A 424 5.36 -2.19 -25.72
C PHE A 424 4.74 -3.58 -25.55
N PRO A 425 5.53 -4.67 -25.50
CA PRO A 425 6.99 -4.71 -25.60
C PRO A 425 7.51 -4.26 -26.97
N PHE A 426 8.70 -3.64 -27.00
CA PHE A 426 9.31 -3.08 -28.22
C PHE A 426 9.39 -4.14 -29.34
N ASN A 427 8.80 -3.82 -30.48
CA ASN A 427 8.65 -4.75 -31.60
C ASN A 427 9.88 -4.82 -32.52
N LYS A 428 10.75 -3.80 -32.48
CA LYS A 428 11.98 -3.75 -33.27
C LYS A 428 13.14 -3.15 -32.48
N ILE A 429 14.15 -3.99 -32.24
CA ILE A 429 15.43 -3.63 -31.61
C ILE A 429 16.53 -4.06 -32.58
N ASP A 430 17.27 -3.10 -33.13
CA ASP A 430 18.42 -3.32 -34.01
C ASP A 430 19.67 -2.78 -33.32
N VAL A 431 20.33 -3.64 -32.54
CA VAL A 431 21.46 -3.24 -31.69
C VAL A 431 22.65 -4.13 -32.00
N SER A 432 23.74 -3.50 -32.44
CA SER A 432 25.04 -4.14 -32.62
C SER A 432 25.78 -4.19 -31.30
N ILE A 433 26.13 -5.39 -30.84
CA ILE A 433 26.83 -5.60 -29.57
C ILE A 433 28.20 -6.20 -29.84
N ASN A 434 29.24 -5.64 -29.23
CA ASN A 434 30.59 -6.18 -29.28
C ASN A 434 31.26 -6.15 -27.92
N GLY A 435 31.81 -7.29 -27.53
CA GLY A 435 32.76 -7.37 -26.43
C GLY A 435 32.51 -8.59 -25.60
N SER A 436 32.65 -8.43 -24.30
CA SER A 436 32.53 -9.55 -23.38
C SER A 436 32.19 -9.11 -21.97
N LEU A 437 31.57 -9.97 -21.18
CA LEU A 437 31.14 -9.63 -19.83
C LEU A 437 31.14 -10.87 -18.94
N ALA A 438 31.64 -10.73 -17.71
CA ALA A 438 31.46 -11.75 -16.70
C ALA A 438 30.05 -11.65 -16.11
N LEU A 439 29.35 -12.79 -16.06
CA LEU A 439 28.00 -12.93 -15.54
C LEU A 439 27.97 -13.65 -14.20
N LEU A 440 28.97 -14.48 -13.92
CA LEU A 440 29.15 -15.12 -12.61
C LEU A 440 30.57 -14.88 -12.10
N GLY A 441 30.70 -14.83 -10.79
CA GLY A 441 31.99 -14.77 -10.11
C GLY A 441 31.86 -15.17 -8.64
N SER A 442 32.92 -14.93 -7.87
CA SER A 442 32.98 -15.30 -6.45
C SER A 442 31.82 -14.75 -5.60
N LYS A 443 31.30 -13.55 -5.90
CA LYS A 443 30.16 -12.95 -5.19
C LYS A 443 28.82 -13.62 -5.53
N SER A 444 28.68 -14.27 -6.70
CA SER A 444 27.42 -14.88 -7.13
C SER A 444 26.99 -16.05 -6.25
N LYS A 445 27.94 -16.71 -5.59
CA LYS A 445 27.69 -17.77 -4.59
C LYS A 445 26.79 -17.32 -3.42
N THR A 446 26.79 -16.01 -3.12
CA THR A 446 25.95 -15.45 -2.05
C THR A 446 24.47 -15.33 -2.43
N LYS A 447 24.15 -15.45 -3.73
CA LYS A 447 22.78 -15.41 -4.26
C LYS A 447 22.26 -16.78 -4.62
N ASP A 448 23.07 -17.58 -5.31
CA ASP A 448 22.73 -18.97 -5.61
C ASP A 448 23.92 -19.89 -5.30
N ALA A 449 23.73 -20.76 -4.30
CA ALA A 449 24.74 -21.74 -3.91
C ALA A 449 24.80 -22.96 -4.85
N SER A 450 23.83 -23.10 -5.77
CA SER A 450 23.75 -24.19 -6.75
C SER A 450 24.36 -23.82 -8.10
N ILE A 451 24.33 -22.53 -8.49
CA ILE A 451 24.94 -22.01 -9.71
C ILE A 451 26.00 -20.96 -9.35
N TYR A 452 27.24 -21.43 -9.16
CA TYR A 452 28.39 -20.57 -8.87
C TYR A 452 29.63 -21.05 -9.60
N GLY A 453 30.52 -20.12 -9.93
CA GLY A 453 31.70 -20.34 -10.75
C GLY A 453 32.02 -19.09 -11.55
N ASP A 454 32.97 -19.21 -12.47
CA ASP A 454 33.29 -18.12 -13.38
C ASP A 454 32.59 -18.36 -14.72
N LEU A 455 31.60 -17.53 -15.05
CA LEU A 455 30.92 -17.54 -16.36
C LEU A 455 31.15 -16.21 -17.05
N PHE A 456 31.58 -16.29 -18.30
CA PHE A 456 31.91 -15.14 -19.13
C PHE A 456 31.33 -15.36 -20.52
N ILE A 457 30.67 -14.33 -21.05
CA ILE A 457 30.16 -14.30 -22.41
C ILE A 457 31.05 -13.40 -23.26
N LYS A 458 31.25 -13.78 -24.51
CA LYS A 458 32.01 -13.01 -25.50
C LYS A 458 31.30 -13.10 -26.84
N THR A 459 31.17 -11.97 -27.52
CA THR A 459 30.68 -11.98 -28.90
C THR A 459 31.81 -12.42 -29.84
N ASP A 460 31.49 -13.30 -30.78
CA ASP A 460 32.50 -13.84 -31.72
C ASP A 460 32.76 -12.88 -32.90
N ASN A 461 32.11 -11.69 -32.91
CA ASN A 461 32.32 -10.47 -33.73
C ASN A 461 31.27 -9.40 -33.30
N ASN A 462 30.92 -8.41 -34.15
CA ASN A 462 29.69 -7.61 -33.97
C ASN A 462 28.48 -8.54 -34.11
N TRP A 463 27.69 -8.67 -33.04
CA TRP A 463 26.44 -9.44 -32.99
C TRP A 463 25.25 -8.54 -33.25
#